data_AF-A0A3E3E589-F1
#
_entry.id   AF-A0A3E3E589-F1
#
_cell.length_a   1.000
_cell.length_b   1.000
_cell.length_c   1.000
_cell.angle_alpha   90.00
_cell.angle_beta   90.00
_cell.angle_gamma   90.00
#
_symmetry.space_group_name_H-M   'P 1'
#
loop_
_entity.id
_entity.type
_entity.pdbx_description
1 polymer ?
#
loop_
_entity_poly.entity_id
_entity_poly.type
_entity_poly.pdbx_seq_one_letter_code
_entity_poly.pdbx_strand_id
1 'polypeptide(L)'
;MKRIRTPELNIKLGEKPTDYFMLPKALCDENKTYFAFTASGDGMALENIRSGDIVIFEETDKIENGDIGCFRFKDNQMACKKYFYDEENKLHILEFCDLKQKPIIVKEKEKFQVLGKLAFVFNRKN
;
A
#
# COMPACT_ATOMS: atom_id res chain seq x y z
N MET A 1 -18.24 1.95 -33.84
CA MET A 1 -17.31 2.68 -32.93
C MET A 1 -16.02 1.90 -32.79
N LYS A 2 -14.89 2.42 -33.27
CA LYS A 2 -13.58 1.90 -32.86
C LYS A 2 -13.41 2.29 -31.39
N ARG A 3 -13.39 1.33 -30.47
CA ARG A 3 -12.89 1.56 -29.10
C ARG A 3 -11.44 2.00 -29.26
N ILE A 4 -11.17 3.29 -29.11
CA ILE A 4 -9.81 3.79 -28.97
C ILE A 4 -9.30 3.15 -27.68
N ARG A 5 -8.33 2.24 -27.77
CA ARG A 5 -7.65 1.72 -26.58
C ARG A 5 -6.90 2.89 -25.97
N THR A 6 -7.33 3.33 -24.80
CA THR A 6 -6.57 4.27 -23.98
C THR A 6 -5.20 3.65 -23.69
N PRO A 7 -4.10 4.42 -23.68
CA PRO A 7 -2.81 3.88 -23.25
C PRO A 7 -2.89 3.40 -21.79
N GLU A 8 -2.28 2.25 -21.53
CA GLU A 8 -2.31 1.56 -20.23
C GLU A 8 -0.90 1.45 -19.65
N LEU A 9 -0.80 1.45 -18.33
CA LEU A 9 0.41 1.20 -17.54
C LEU A 9 0.32 -0.20 -16.92
N ASN A 10 1.38 -1.00 -17.07
CA ASN A 10 1.47 -2.34 -16.50
C ASN A 10 2.06 -2.28 -15.08
N ILE A 11 1.24 -2.57 -14.08
CA ILE A 11 1.66 -2.63 -12.67
C ILE A 11 2.00 -4.06 -12.28
N LYS A 12 3.19 -4.28 -11.72
CA LYS A 12 3.63 -5.60 -11.25
C LYS A 12 2.81 -6.03 -10.04
N LEU A 13 2.32 -7.27 -10.03
CA LEU A 13 1.60 -7.86 -8.89
C LEU A 13 2.49 -8.86 -8.14
N GLY A 14 2.81 -8.57 -6.87
CA GLY A 14 3.66 -9.42 -6.02
C GLY A 14 5.17 -9.17 -6.17
N GLU A 15 5.97 -9.75 -5.26
CA GLU A 15 7.43 -9.54 -5.22
C GLU A 15 8.18 -10.19 -6.41
N LYS A 16 7.69 -11.34 -6.87
CA LYS A 16 8.15 -12.01 -8.10
C LYS A 16 6.97 -12.08 -9.05
N PRO A 17 6.69 -11.01 -9.80
CA PRO A 17 5.43 -10.87 -10.48
C PRO A 17 5.29 -11.90 -11.60
N THR A 18 4.26 -12.73 -11.49
CA THR A 18 3.78 -13.60 -12.57
C THR A 18 2.67 -12.94 -13.37
N ASP A 19 2.03 -11.91 -12.80
CA ASP A 19 0.88 -11.19 -13.36
C ASP A 19 1.09 -9.67 -13.32
N TYR A 20 0.30 -8.98 -14.15
CA TYR A 20 0.27 -7.53 -14.26
C TYR A 20 -1.16 -6.99 -14.15
N PHE A 21 -1.30 -5.84 -13.49
CA PHE A 21 -2.56 -5.09 -13.43
C PHE A 21 -2.47 -3.87 -14.35
N MET A 22 -3.34 -3.79 -15.35
CA MET A 22 -3.32 -2.70 -16.33
C MET A 22 -4.18 -1.53 -15.85
N LEU A 23 -3.58 -0.36 -15.72
CA LEU A 23 -4.28 0.88 -15.36
C LEU A 23 -4.30 1.86 -16.53
N PRO A 24 -5.42 2.57 -16.79
CA PRO A 24 -5.41 3.70 -17.70
C PRO A 24 -4.37 4.72 -17.26
N LYS A 25 -3.51 5.18 -18.18
CA LYS A 25 -2.48 6.19 -17.86
C LYS A 25 -3.06 7.46 -17.24
N ALA A 26 -4.30 7.83 -17.59
CA ALA A 26 -4.96 9.01 -17.04
C ALA A 26 -5.19 8.94 -15.51
N LEU A 27 -5.08 7.76 -14.90
CA LEU A 27 -5.19 7.60 -13.44
C LEU A 27 -3.85 7.70 -12.73
N CYS A 28 -2.72 7.58 -13.44
CA CYS A 28 -1.39 7.50 -12.85
C CYS A 28 -0.49 8.64 -13.34
N ASP A 29 0.48 9.04 -12.53
CA ASP A 29 1.56 9.90 -13.00
C ASP A 29 2.61 9.03 -13.69
N GLU A 30 2.85 9.25 -14.99
CA GLU A 30 3.77 8.43 -15.77
C GLU A 30 5.24 8.59 -15.37
N ASN A 31 5.57 9.61 -14.58
CA ASN A 31 6.90 9.81 -14.02
C ASN A 31 7.11 9.04 -12.71
N LYS A 32 6.11 8.31 -12.25
CA LYS A 32 6.15 7.56 -11.01
C LYS A 32 6.09 6.06 -11.26
N THR A 33 6.74 5.31 -10.36
CA THR A 33 6.65 3.86 -10.33
C THR A 33 5.55 3.42 -9.39
N TYR A 34 4.83 2.38 -9.76
CA TYR A 34 3.80 1.78 -8.93
C TYR A 34 3.98 0.27 -8.86
N PHE A 35 3.54 -0.33 -7.75
CA PHE A 35 3.51 -1.77 -7.54
C PHE A 35 2.21 -2.18 -6.86
N ALA A 36 1.83 -3.45 -6.99
CA ALA A 36 0.58 -3.96 -6.46
C ALA A 36 0.77 -5.24 -5.67
N PHE A 37 -0.12 -5.46 -4.71
CA PHE A 37 -0.27 -6.71 -3.98
C PHE A 37 -1.74 -7.08 -3.84
N THR A 38 -2.02 -8.37 -3.73
CA THR A 38 -3.32 -8.84 -3.25
C THR A 38 -3.31 -8.75 -1.73
N ALA A 39 -4.24 -7.98 -1.17
CA ALA A 39 -4.39 -7.84 0.28
C ALA A 39 -4.77 -9.19 0.91
N SER A 40 -4.21 -9.46 2.09
CA SER A 40 -4.51 -10.64 2.88
C SER A 40 -4.94 -10.23 4.30
N GLY A 41 -5.99 -10.88 4.80
CA GLY A 41 -6.61 -10.53 6.09
C GLY A 41 -7.40 -9.22 6.07
N ASP A 42 -7.91 -8.83 7.24
CA ASP A 42 -8.86 -7.71 7.40
C ASP A 42 -8.33 -6.59 8.29
N GLY A 43 -7.01 -6.54 8.50
CA GLY A 43 -6.35 -5.57 9.38
C GLY A 43 -6.48 -4.11 8.92
N MET A 44 -7.04 -3.86 7.75
CA MET A 44 -7.30 -2.54 7.18
C MET A 44 -8.78 -2.38 6.76
N ALA A 45 -9.69 -3.19 7.30
CA ALA A 45 -11.08 -3.24 6.86
C ALA A 45 -11.86 -1.92 7.03
N LEU A 46 -11.53 -1.10 8.03
CA LEU A 46 -12.14 0.24 8.20
C LEU A 46 -11.69 1.25 7.14
N GLU A 47 -10.56 0.99 6.46
CA GLU A 47 -10.08 1.76 5.31
C GLU A 47 -10.57 1.12 3.98
N ASN A 48 -11.61 0.27 4.05
CA ASN A 48 -12.19 -0.44 2.91
C ASN A 48 -11.18 -1.29 2.10
N ILE A 49 -10.19 -1.86 2.79
CA ILE A 49 -9.25 -2.84 2.24
C ILE A 49 -9.54 -4.18 2.92
N ARG A 50 -10.01 -5.16 2.15
CA ARG A 50 -10.34 -6.51 2.61
C ARG A 50 -9.47 -7.55 1.94
N SER A 51 -9.44 -8.74 2.54
CA SER A 51 -8.76 -9.89 1.95
C SER A 51 -9.24 -10.16 0.52
N GLY A 52 -8.30 -10.26 -0.42
CA GLY A 52 -8.57 -10.48 -1.85
C GLY A 52 -8.65 -9.22 -2.71
N ASP A 53 -8.66 -8.03 -2.11
CA ASP A 53 -8.57 -6.76 -2.84
C ASP A 53 -7.17 -6.56 -3.44
N ILE A 54 -7.08 -5.80 -4.54
CA ILE A 54 -5.79 -5.39 -5.09
C ILE A 54 -5.47 -3.99 -4.57
N VAL A 55 -4.35 -3.87 -3.85
CA VAL A 55 -3.82 -2.61 -3.34
C VAL A 55 -2.64 -2.19 -4.19
N ILE A 56 -2.65 -0.94 -4.66
CA ILE A 56 -1.63 -0.38 -5.53
C ILE A 56 -0.98 0.79 -4.81
N PHE A 57 0.35 0.77 -4.75
CA PHE A 57 1.16 1.78 -4.09
C PHE A 57 1.98 2.53 -5.12
N GLU A 58 2.12 3.84 -4.92
CA GLU A 58 3.18 4.65 -5.50
C GLU A 58 4.49 4.33 -4.77
N GLU A 59 5.55 3.98 -5.50
CA GLU A 59 6.87 3.70 -4.92
C GLU A 59 7.49 4.98 -4.37
N THR A 60 7.69 5.02 -3.06
CA THR A 60 8.26 6.17 -2.35
C THR A 60 8.71 5.76 -0.96
N ASP A 61 9.73 6.43 -0.44
CA ASP A 61 10.19 6.32 0.95
C ASP A 61 9.58 7.41 1.87
N LYS A 62 8.74 8.28 1.31
CA LYS A 62 8.07 9.38 2.02
C LYS A 62 6.67 8.96 2.46
N ILE A 63 6.37 9.17 3.73
CA ILE A 63 5.07 8.87 4.34
C ILE A 63 4.75 9.94 5.38
N GLU A 64 3.50 10.39 5.43
CA GLU A 64 3.02 11.42 6.34
C GLU A 64 1.98 10.86 7.31
N ASN A 65 1.69 11.61 8.38
CA ASN A 65 0.69 11.21 9.36
C ASN A 65 -0.69 11.01 8.71
N GLY A 66 -1.28 9.84 8.93
CA GLY A 66 -2.56 9.43 8.37
C GLY A 66 -2.46 8.71 7.02
N ASP A 67 -1.30 8.69 6.37
CA ASP A 67 -1.12 7.96 5.12
C ASP A 67 -1.19 6.44 5.36
N ILE A 68 -1.72 5.72 4.39
CA ILE A 68 -1.61 4.26 4.32
C ILE A 68 -0.38 3.92 3.50
N GLY A 69 0.54 3.16 4.08
CA GLY A 69 1.80 2.78 3.44
C GLY A 69 1.99 1.27 3.34
N CYS A 70 2.88 0.88 2.44
CA CYS A 70 3.46 -0.46 2.39
C CYS A 70 4.80 -0.47 3.13
N PHE A 71 4.90 -1.27 4.19
CA PHE A 71 6.08 -1.34 5.05
C PHE A 71 6.72 -2.72 4.97
N ARG A 72 8.05 -2.78 4.86
CA ARG A 72 8.82 -4.02 4.98
C ARG A 72 9.54 -4.07 6.32
N PHE A 73 9.41 -5.17 7.04
CA PHE A 73 10.11 -5.43 8.30
C PHE A 73 11.35 -6.30 8.10
N LYS A 74 12.16 -6.49 9.15
CA LYS A 74 13.49 -7.15 9.08
C LYS A 74 13.47 -8.60 8.57
N ASP A 75 12.34 -9.29 8.69
CA ASP A 75 12.12 -10.66 8.19
C ASP A 75 11.59 -10.69 6.75
N ASN A 76 11.69 -9.56 6.03
CA ASN A 76 11.11 -9.31 4.72
C ASN A 76 9.58 -9.42 4.68
N GLN A 77 8.88 -9.47 5.82
CA GLN A 77 7.42 -9.39 5.79
C GLN A 77 6.97 -7.99 5.36
N MET A 78 6.03 -7.96 4.44
CA MET A 78 5.41 -6.72 3.95
C MET A 78 4.00 -6.58 4.54
N ALA A 79 3.66 -5.38 5.00
CA ALA A 79 2.34 -5.09 5.53
C ALA A 79 1.81 -3.73 5.06
N CYS A 80 0.50 -3.67 4.85
CA CYS A 80 -0.26 -2.44 4.69
C CYS A 80 -0.68 -1.93 6.09
N LYS A 81 -0.35 -0.68 6.41
CA LYS A 81 -0.64 -0.04 7.71
C LYS A 81 -0.91 1.45 7.53
N LYS A 82 -1.69 2.05 8.43
CA LYS A 82 -1.80 3.51 8.54
C LYS A 82 -0.65 4.03 9.41
N TYR A 83 0.01 5.08 8.96
CA TYR A 83 1.22 5.60 9.60
C TYR A 83 0.94 6.84 10.42
N PHE A 84 1.57 6.93 11.59
CA PHE A 84 1.70 8.15 12.37
C PHE A 84 3.09 8.26 12.99
N TYR A 85 3.50 9.50 13.23
CA TYR A 85 4.69 9.85 13.96
C TYR A 85 4.28 10.75 15.14
N ASP A 86 4.60 10.28 16.34
CA ASP A 86 4.51 11.06 17.57
C ASP A 86 5.84 11.79 17.76
N GLU A 87 5.83 13.11 17.54
CA GLU A 87 7.02 13.96 17.64
C GLU A 87 7.53 14.12 19.08
N GLU A 88 6.63 14.15 20.06
CA GLU A 88 6.97 14.35 21.46
C GLU A 88 7.77 13.17 22.00
N ASN A 89 7.29 11.96 21.70
CA ASN A 89 7.91 10.72 22.17
C ASN A 89 8.87 10.10 21.14
N LYS A 90 8.97 10.70 19.94
CA LYS A 90 9.76 10.23 18.79
C LYS A 90 9.43 8.77 18.43
N LEU A 91 8.13 8.47 18.31
CA LEU A 91 7.63 7.12 18.03
C LEU A 91 7.00 7.06 16.63
N HIS A 92 7.39 6.05 15.86
CA HIS A 92 6.66 5.62 14.67
C HIS A 92 5.55 4.65 15.08
N ILE A 93 4.34 4.88 14.59
CA ILE A 93 3.15 4.11 14.91
C ILE A 93 2.57 3.58 13.59
N LEU A 94 2.45 2.25 13.49
CA LEU A 94 1.85 1.57 12.34
C LEU A 94 0.56 0.90 12.80
N GLU A 95 -0.57 1.52 12.46
CA GLU A 95 -1.88 1.10 12.94
C GLU A 95 -2.51 0.06 12.01
N PHE A 96 -3.20 -0.91 12.63
CA PHE A 96 -4.25 -1.67 12.01
C PHE A 96 -5.54 -0.84 12.07
N CYS A 97 -6.31 -0.84 10.99
CA CYS A 97 -7.61 -0.17 10.91
C CYS A 97 -8.74 -1.20 10.98
N ASP A 98 -8.81 -1.95 12.09
CA ASP A 98 -9.83 -2.99 12.32
C ASP A 98 -10.46 -2.98 13.72
N LEU A 99 -10.04 -2.03 14.59
CA LEU A 99 -10.42 -1.90 16.02
C LEU A 99 -10.12 -3.11 16.90
N LYS A 100 -9.36 -4.10 16.41
CA LYS A 100 -9.07 -5.35 17.10
C LYS A 100 -7.61 -5.47 17.45
N GLN A 101 -6.74 -5.17 16.49
CA GLN A 101 -5.30 -5.35 16.63
C GLN A 101 -4.65 -4.06 17.16
N LYS A 102 -3.68 -4.22 18.08
CA LYS A 102 -2.91 -3.10 18.60
C LYS A 102 -1.92 -2.59 17.55
N PRO A 103 -1.62 -1.28 17.53
CA PRO A 103 -0.63 -0.73 16.62
C PRO A 103 0.77 -1.28 16.92
N ILE A 104 1.62 -1.29 15.89
CA ILE A 104 3.05 -1.58 16.02
C ILE A 104 3.75 -0.26 16.33
N ILE A 105 4.40 -0.18 17.50
CA ILE A 105 5.09 1.02 17.97
C ILE A 105 6.59 0.80 17.87
N VAL A 106 7.29 1.73 17.21
CA VAL A 106 8.70 1.58 16.84
C VAL A 106 9.45 2.88 17.15
N LYS A 107 10.54 2.79 17.92
CA LYS A 107 11.43 3.93 18.19
C LYS A 107 12.43 4.18 17.06
N GLU A 108 12.99 3.12 16.52
CA GLU A 108 14.07 3.18 15.53
C GLU A 108 13.51 2.99 14.13
N LYS A 109 13.66 3.99 13.26
CA LYS A 109 13.19 3.93 11.86
C LYS A 109 13.80 2.74 11.09
N GLU A 110 14.98 2.26 11.47
CA GLU A 110 15.66 1.12 10.85
C GLU A 110 14.95 -0.24 11.03
N LYS A 111 13.91 -0.32 11.88
CA LYS A 111 13.14 -1.56 12.06
C LYS A 111 12.14 -1.83 10.93
N PHE A 112 11.87 -0.84 10.09
CA PHE A 112 11.04 -1.01 8.90
C PHE A 112 11.51 -0.11 7.75
N GLN A 113 11.13 -0.47 6.53
CA GLN A 113 11.32 0.35 5.34
C GLN A 113 9.96 0.77 4.81
N VAL A 114 9.79 2.04 4.46
CA VAL A 114 8.66 2.52 3.65
C VAL A 114 8.96 2.17 2.19
N LEU A 115 8.09 1.37 1.58
CA LEU A 115 8.22 0.98 0.17
C LEU A 115 7.32 1.81 -0.74
N GLY A 116 6.18 2.25 -0.23
CA GLY A 116 5.27 3.06 -1.01
C GLY A 116 4.08 3.58 -0.22
N LYS A 117 3.40 4.54 -0.83
CA LYS A 117 2.18 5.18 -0.33
C LYS A 117 0.99 4.66 -1.14
N LEU A 118 -0.11 4.34 -0.48
CA LEU A 118 -1.31 3.81 -1.12
C LEU A 118 -1.84 4.82 -2.16
N ALA A 119 -2.01 4.35 -3.39
CA ALA A 119 -2.53 5.14 -4.50
C ALA A 119 -3.94 4.67 -4.89
N PHE A 120 -4.16 3.35 -4.98
CA PHE A 120 -5.46 2.79 -5.39
C PHE A 120 -5.81 1.53 -4.60
N VAL A 121 -7.12 1.32 -4.45
CA VAL A 121 -7.71 0.06 -3.96
C VAL A 121 -8.73 -0.40 -5.00
N PHE A 122 -8.57 -1.62 -5.49
CA PHE A 122 -9.53 -2.28 -6.35
C PHE A 122 -10.22 -3.37 -5.56
N ASN A 123 -11.45 -3.08 -5.13
CA ASN A 123 -12.22 -4.03 -4.36
C ASN A 123 -12.80 -5.14 -5.25
N ARG A 124 -12.66 -6.39 -4.83
CA ARG A 124 -13.40 -7.48 -5.46
C ARG A 124 -14.84 -7.44 -4.95
N LYS A 125 -15.80 -7.15 -5.84
CA LYS A 125 -17.21 -7.36 -5.48
C LYS A 125 -17.47 -8.86 -5.40
N ASN A 126 -17.84 -9.31 -4.21
CA ASN A 126 -18.42 -10.64 -4.00
C ASN A 126 -19.90 -10.62 -4.41
#